data_AF-G3II18-F1
#
_entry.id   AF-G3II18-F1
#
_cell.length_a   1.000
_cell.length_b   1.000
_cell.length_c   1.000
_cell.angle_alpha   90.00
_cell.angle_beta   90.00
_cell.angle_gamma   90.00
#
_symmetry.space_group_name_H-M   'P 1'
#
loop_
_entity.id
_entity.type
_entity.pdbx_description
1 polymer ?
#
loop_
_entity_poly.entity_id
_entity_poly.type
_entity_poly.pdbx_seq_one_letter_code
_entity_poly.pdbx_strand_id
1 'polypeptide(L)' 'MRLVEEKAPACVLELGTYCGYSTLLIARALPPGSRLLTVERDPRTAAVAEKLIRLAGFDEQMVSLPSPRS' A
#
# COMPACT_ATOMS: atom_id res chain seq x y z
N MET A 1 -2.10 4.24 13.84
CA MET A 1 -2.64 5.22 12.87
C MET A 1 -4.11 5.43 13.19
N ARG A 2 -4.43 6.36 14.09
CA ARG A 2 -5.67 6.33 14.89
C ARG A 2 -6.97 6.31 14.07
N LEU A 3 -7.02 7.01 12.93
CA LEU A 3 -8.20 7.07 12.07
C LEU A 3 -8.49 5.75 11.35
N VAL A 4 -7.47 5.00 10.94
CA VAL A 4 -7.62 3.72 10.24
C VAL A 4 -8.07 2.64 11.22
N GLU A 5 -7.51 2.65 12.43
CA GLU A 5 -7.91 1.75 13.52
C GLU A 5 -9.36 2.03 13.96
N GLU A 6 -9.76 3.30 14.08
CA GLU A 6 -11.12 3.67 14.49
C GLU A 6 -12.19 3.41 13.42
N LYS A 7 -11.84 3.53 12.13
CA LYS A 7 -12.79 3.33 11.03
C LYS A 7 -12.78 1.93 10.44
N ALA A 8 -11.73 1.15 10.70
CA ALA A 8 -11.53 -0.21 10.18
C ALA A 8 -11.96 -0.35 8.70
N PRO A 9 -11.42 0.49 7.78
CA PRO A 9 -11.86 0.48 6.39
C PRO A 9 -11.47 -0.84 5.71
N ALA A 10 -12.40 -1.40 4.95
CA ALA A 10 -12.16 -2.61 4.15
C ALA A 10 -11.27 -2.36 2.92
N CYS A 11 -11.23 -1.11 2.43
CA CYS A 11 -10.42 -0.71 1.28
C CYS A 11 -9.86 0.69 1.49
N VAL A 12 -8.56 0.88 1.23
CA VAL A 12 -7.87 2.17 1.26
C VAL A 12 -7.18 2.41 -0.07
N LEU A 13 -7.30 3.63 -0.59
CA LEU A 13 -6.58 4.09 -1.77
C LEU A 13 -5.55 5.15 -1.38
N GLU A 14 -4.29 4.89 -1.68
CA GLU A 14 -3.18 5.81 -1.54
C GLU A 14 -2.75 6.33 -2.92
N LEU A 15 -2.65 7.65 -3.05
CA LEU A 15 -2.22 8.32 -4.28
C LEU A 15 -0.84 8.95 -4.04
N GLY A 16 0.20 8.41 -4.68
CA GLY A 16 1.60 8.78 -4.45
C GLY A 16 2.24 7.93 -3.36
N THR A 17 2.67 6.73 -3.73
CA THR A 17 3.33 5.76 -2.82
C THR A 17 4.69 6.27 -2.36
N TYR A 18 5.35 7.08 -3.20
CA TYR A 18 6.75 7.41 -3.08
C TYR A 18 7.57 6.16 -2.69
N CYS A 19 8.40 6.22 -1.65
CA CYS A 19 9.20 5.07 -1.21
C CYS A 19 8.40 3.96 -0.48
N GLY A 20 7.08 4.05 -0.33
CA GLY A 20 6.24 3.03 0.32
C GLY A 20 6.25 3.05 1.85
N TYR A 21 6.81 4.08 2.47
CA TYR A 21 6.85 4.19 3.94
C TYR A 21 5.45 4.44 4.55
N SER A 22 4.66 5.32 3.95
CA SER A 22 3.27 5.58 4.34
C SER A 22 2.40 4.35 4.12
N THR A 23 2.56 3.68 2.96
CA THR A 23 1.91 2.42 2.60
C THR A 23 2.08 1.36 3.69
N LEU A 24 3.31 1.18 4.19
CA LEU A 24 3.61 0.22 5.24
C LEU A 24 2.89 0.54 6.56
N LEU A 25 2.86 1.83 6.95
CA LEU A 25 2.18 2.27 8.16
C LEU A 25 0.67 2.07 8.07
N ILE A 26 0.07 2.34 6.91
CA ILE A 26 -1.35 2.11 6.67
C ILE A 26 -1.64 0.61 6.64
N ALA A 27 -0.86 -0.18 5.90
CA ALA A 27 -1.03 -1.63 5.80
C ALA A 27 -0.93 -2.32 7.17
N ARG A 28 -0.01 -1.88 8.05
CA ARG A 28 0.07 -2.40 9.43
C ARG A 28 -1.11 -2.03 10.33
N ALA A 29 -1.76 -0.91 10.05
CA ALA A 29 -2.92 -0.45 10.82
C ALA A 29 -4.25 -1.04 10.30
N LEU A 30 -4.23 -1.69 9.13
CA LEU A 30 -5.42 -2.30 8.55
C LEU A 30 -5.74 -3.65 9.21
N PRO A 31 -7.04 -3.92 9.47
CA PRO A 31 -7.45 -5.21 9.98
C PRO A 31 -7.25 -6.32 8.93
N PRO A 32 -7.14 -7.59 9.34
CA PRO A 32 -7.03 -8.72 8.43
C PRO A 32 -8.17 -8.73 7.41
N GLY A 33 -7.84 -8.95 6.13
CA GLY A 33 -8.81 -8.96 5.03
C GLY A 33 -9.09 -7.59 4.40
N SER A 34 -8.56 -6.50 4.97
CA SER A 34 -8.58 -5.19 4.31
C SER A 34 -7.58 -5.12 3.16
N ARG A 35 -7.89 -4.27 2.17
CA ARG A 35 -7.05 -4.05 0.99
C ARG A 35 -6.55 -2.62 0.94
N LEU A 36 -5.33 -2.45 0.47
CA LEU A 36 -4.69 -1.17 0.21
C LEU A 36 -4.24 -1.12 -1.25
N LEU A 37 -4.83 -0.21 -2.01
CA LEU A 37 -4.34 0.11 -3.35
C LEU A 37 -3.44 1.33 -3.24
N THR A 38 -2.30 1.29 -3.90
CA THR A 38 -1.41 2.44 -3.92
C THR A 38 -0.96 2.72 -5.34
N VAL A 39 -1.06 3.97 -5.79
CA VAL A 39 -0.74 4.36 -7.18
C VAL A 39 0.52 5.22 -7.18
N GLU A 40 1.52 4.84 -7.97
CA GLU A 40 2.76 5.61 -8.15
C GLU A 40 3.01 5.89 -9.63
N ARG A 41 3.39 7.13 -9.95
CA ARG A 41 3.64 7.57 -11.32
C ARG A 41 5.08 7.32 -11.76
N ASP A 42 6.06 7.44 -10.86
CA ASP A 42 7.46 7.15 -11.20
C ASP A 42 7.72 5.63 -11.11
N PRO A 43 8.01 4.94 -12.22
CA PRO A 43 8.21 3.50 -12.23
C PRO A 43 9.41 3.04 -11.39
N ARG A 44 10.44 3.89 -11.20
CA ARG A 44 11.58 3.56 -10.33
C ARG A 44 11.16 3.51 -8.87
N THR A 45 10.33 4.48 -8.49
CA THR A 45 9.78 4.61 -7.15
C THR A 45 8.78 3.50 -6.86
N ALA A 46 7.93 3.15 -7.83
CA ALA A 46 7.03 2.00 -7.75
C ALA A 46 7.78 0.68 -7.51
N ALA A 47 8.89 0.44 -8.22
CA ALA A 47 9.70 -0.77 -8.03
C ALA A 47 10.36 -0.85 -6.63
N VAL A 48 10.74 0.30 -6.05
CA VAL A 48 11.25 0.36 -4.68
C VAL A 48 10.14 0.06 -3.67
N ALA A 49 8.97 0.68 -3.84
CA ALA A 49 7.83 0.43 -2.98
C ALA A 49 7.39 -1.04 -3.03
N GLU A 50 7.30 -1.64 -4.22
CA GLU A 50 6.96 -3.06 -4.40
C GLU A 50 7.91 -3.98 -3.65
N LYS A 51 9.23 -3.73 -3.74
CA LYS A 51 10.23 -4.49 -2.99
C LYS A 51 10.06 -4.35 -1.48
N LEU A 52 9.78 -3.14 -1.00
CA LEU A 52 9.60 -2.88 0.44
C LEU A 52 8.30 -3.51 0.98
N ILE A 53 7.22 -3.47 0.22
CA ILE A 53 5.93 -4.12 0.53
C ILE A 53 6.14 -5.63 0.66
N ARG A 54 6.79 -6.25 -0.33
CA ARG A 54 7.13 -7.68 -0.29
C ARG A 54 8.05 -8.03 0.88
N LEU A 55 9.07 -7.21 1.14
CA LEU A 55 10.00 -7.42 2.26
C LEU A 55 9.29 -7.33 3.62
N ALA A 56 8.27 -6.48 3.73
CA ALA A 56 7.46 -6.37 4.94
C ALA A 56 6.43 -7.50 5.12
N GLY A 57 6.37 -8.45 4.19
CA GLY A 57 5.50 -9.62 4.26
C GLY A 57 4.07 -9.38 3.78
N PHE A 58 3.81 -8.24 3.12
CA PHE A 58 2.51 -7.97 2.51
C PHE A 58 2.44 -8.59 1.12
N ASP A 59 1.34 -9.28 0.87
CA ASP A 59 1.03 -9.94 -0.39
C ASP A 59 0.21 -9.01 -1.32
N GLU A 60 0.15 -9.37 -2.61
CA GLU A 60 -0.55 -8.58 -3.64
C GLU A 60 -2.08 -8.50 -3.40
N GLN A 61 -2.61 -9.36 -2.53
CA GLN A 61 -4.02 -9.30 -2.12
C GLN A 61 -4.27 -8.18 -1.14
N MET A 62 -3.32 -7.92 -0.23
CA MET A 62 -3.40 -6.87 0.77
C MET A 62 -2.89 -5.53 0.25
N VAL A 63 -1.82 -5.51 -0.55
CA VAL A 63 -1.27 -4.27 -1.14
C VAL A 63 -1.05 -4.42 -2.64
N SER A 64 -1.72 -3.60 -3.45
CA SER A 64 -1.59 -3.62 -4.90
C SER A 64 -1.05 -2.29 -5.44
N LEU A 65 0.06 -2.37 -6.20
CA LEU A 65 0.61 -1.29 -7.04
C LEU A 65 0.15 -1.51 -8.48
N PRO A 66 -0.85 -0.77 -9.01
CA PRO A 66 -1.17 -0.83 -10.41
C PRO A 66 0.00 -0.20 -11.17
N SER A 67 0.78 -1.04 -11.84
CA SER A 67 1.71 -0.59 -12.86
C SER A 67 0.90 0.18 -13.92
N PRO A 68 1.32 1.40 -14.34
CA PRO A 68 0.71 2.07 -15.46
C PRO A 68 0.94 1.19 -16.68
N ARG A 69 -0.04 0.33 -16.99
CA ARG A 69 -0.06 -0.41 -18.25
C ARG A 69 -0.13 0.64 -19.36
N SER A 70 0.77 0.41 -20.32
CA SER A 70 1.01 1.10 -21.59
C SER A 70 -0.21 1.78 -22.20
#